data_AF-A0A2W6DW94-F1
#
_entry.id   AF-A0A2W6DW94-F1
#
_cell.length_a   1.000
_cell.length_b   1.000
_cell.length_c   1.000
_cell.angle_alpha   90.00
_cell.angle_beta   90.00
_cell.angle_gamma   90.00
#
_symmetry.space_group_name_H-M   'P 1'
#
loop_
_entity.id
_entity.type
_entity.pdbx_description
1 polymer ?
#
loop_
_entity_poly.entity_id
_entity_poly.type
_entity_poly.pdbx_seq_one_letter_code
_entity_poly.pdbx_strand_id
1 'polypeptide(L)'
;MTESGASSVPSSGNIEPMDSDPAVEAVWCEECAASYPRDALGEDGTCPVCGRVTGGTASRVPWHFRLLAGGTVVYLGYRLYQGVEWVAHHI
;
A
#
# COMPACT_ATOMS: atom_id res chain seq x y z
N MET A 1 57.77 12.33 29.36
CA MET A 1 58.23 11.29 28.43
C MET A 1 57.05 10.33 28.28
N THR A 2 56.40 10.35 27.10
CA THR A 2 55.55 9.29 26.46
C THR A 2 54.38 8.68 27.27
N GLU A 3 53.13 8.52 26.81
CA GLU A 3 52.54 8.41 25.46
C GLU A 3 51.00 8.58 25.51
N SER A 4 50.46 8.95 24.36
CA SER A 4 49.05 9.05 23.99
C SER A 4 48.34 7.70 23.98
N GLY A 5 47.10 7.64 24.47
CA GLY A 5 46.20 6.48 24.31
C GLY A 5 44.76 6.95 24.23
N ALA A 6 44.21 6.95 23.01
CA ALA A 6 42.83 7.31 22.72
C ALA A 6 41.87 6.12 22.86
N SER A 7 40.63 6.45 23.22
CA SER A 7 39.37 5.77 22.91
C SER A 7 39.03 4.43 23.58
N SER A 8 38.10 4.49 24.55
CA SER A 8 36.89 3.64 24.58
C SER A 8 36.01 4.03 25.78
N VAL A 9 34.84 4.63 25.52
CA VAL A 9 33.78 4.83 26.53
C VAL A 9 32.57 4.01 26.10
N PRO A 10 32.03 3.10 26.94
CA PRO A 10 30.72 2.52 26.73
C PRO A 10 29.67 3.49 27.27
N SER A 11 28.77 3.94 26.39
CA SER A 11 27.63 4.78 26.78
C SER A 11 26.42 3.88 26.99
N SER A 12 25.94 3.77 28.22
CA SER A 12 24.62 3.23 28.52
C SER A 12 24.11 3.75 29.84
N GLY A 13 22.95 4.39 29.77
CA GLY A 13 22.04 4.61 30.89
C GLY A 13 21.84 6.08 31.24
N ASN A 14 20.80 6.70 30.69
CA ASN A 14 19.80 7.44 31.49
C ASN A 14 18.60 7.94 30.65
N ILE A 15 17.41 7.53 31.10
CA ILE A 15 16.08 8.18 31.13
C ILE A 15 15.53 8.75 29.81
N GLU A 16 14.58 8.04 29.21
CA GLU A 16 13.65 8.62 28.23
C GLU A 16 12.29 8.99 28.88
N PRO A 17 11.80 10.22 28.64
CA PRO A 17 10.47 10.68 28.98
C PRO A 17 9.41 10.12 28.02
N MET A 18 8.21 9.84 28.56
CA MET A 18 6.98 9.69 27.79
C MET A 18 6.70 10.98 27.00
N ASP A 19 6.66 10.89 25.66
CA ASP A 19 5.50 11.29 24.84
C ASP A 19 5.78 11.04 23.34
N SER A 20 5.29 9.91 22.81
CA SER A 20 4.93 9.58 21.40
C SER A 20 5.09 8.07 21.17
N ASP A 21 4.06 7.31 21.56
CA ASP A 21 3.96 5.84 21.47
C ASP A 21 4.16 5.31 20.02
N PRO A 22 4.92 4.23 19.79
CA PRO A 22 5.23 3.67 18.46
C PRO A 22 4.06 2.97 17.73
N ALA A 23 2.81 3.21 18.14
CA ALA A 23 1.64 2.76 17.39
C ALA A 23 1.35 3.60 16.12
N VAL A 24 2.04 4.74 15.93
CA VAL A 24 1.49 5.83 15.11
C VAL A 24 1.49 5.59 13.60
N GLU A 25 2.20 4.60 13.07
CA GLU A 25 1.93 4.10 11.71
C GLU A 25 2.13 2.59 11.61
N ALA A 26 1.49 1.80 12.47
CA ALA A 26 1.54 0.36 12.31
C ALA A 26 1.01 -0.05 10.92
N VAL A 27 1.86 -0.67 10.11
CA VAL A 27 1.52 -1.05 8.73
C VAL A 27 1.12 -2.50 8.71
N TRP A 28 -0.05 -2.75 8.12
CA TRP A 28 -0.56 -4.10 7.96
C TRP A 28 0.14 -4.83 6.83
N CYS A 29 0.68 -6.00 7.13
CA CYS A 29 1.12 -6.97 6.14
C CYS A 29 0.04 -8.05 5.99
N GLU A 30 -0.59 -8.12 4.82
CA GLU A 30 -1.63 -9.12 4.53
C GLU A 30 -1.10 -10.56 4.58
N GLU A 31 0.19 -10.76 4.28
CA GLU A 31 0.79 -12.09 4.23
C GLU A 31 1.05 -12.68 5.60
N CYS A 32 1.61 -11.88 6.51
CA CYS A 32 1.85 -12.32 7.88
C CYS A 32 0.60 -12.20 8.76
N ALA A 33 -0.46 -11.57 8.23
CA ALA A 33 -1.65 -11.15 8.98
C ALA A 33 -1.26 -10.45 10.29
N ALA A 34 -0.28 -9.56 10.22
CA ALA A 34 0.33 -8.90 11.36
C ALA A 34 0.68 -7.45 11.03
N SER A 35 0.61 -6.61 12.06
CA SER A 35 0.97 -5.19 11.99
C SER A 35 2.40 -4.97 12.49
N TYR A 36 3.21 -4.26 11.71
CA TYR A 36 4.59 -3.92 12.06
C TYR A 36 4.76 -2.40 12.15
N PRO A 37 5.59 -1.88 13.08
CA PRO A 37 5.88 -0.45 13.13
C PRO A 37 6.72 -0.02 11.91
N ARG A 38 6.57 1.23 11.46
CA ARG A 38 7.23 1.74 10.24
C ARG A 38 8.74 1.62 10.25
N ASP A 39 9.37 1.85 11.40
CA ASP A 39 10.83 1.78 11.58
C ASP A 39 11.38 0.35 11.46
N ALA A 40 10.53 -0.67 11.65
CA ALA A 40 10.90 -2.07 11.44
C ALA A 40 10.77 -2.51 9.98
N LEU A 41 10.16 -1.70 9.10
CA LEU A 41 10.09 -1.98 7.67
C LEU A 41 11.40 -1.55 6.99
N GLY A 42 11.70 -2.18 5.85
CA GLY A 42 12.73 -1.68 4.94
C GLY A 42 12.42 -0.28 4.44
N GLU A 43 13.43 0.44 3.95
CA GLU A 43 13.35 1.83 3.47
C GLU A 43 12.30 2.03 2.35
N ASP A 44 11.92 0.95 1.67
CA ASP A 44 10.92 0.84 0.62
C ASP A 44 9.52 0.42 1.14
N GLY A 45 9.34 0.30 2.46
CA GLY A 45 8.11 -0.19 3.09
C GLY A 45 7.96 -1.72 3.08
N THR A 46 9.07 -2.44 2.90
CA THR A 46 9.13 -3.89 2.85
C THR A 46 9.07 -4.52 4.25
N CYS A 47 8.20 -5.51 4.43
CA CYS A 47 8.10 -6.27 5.67
C CYS A 47 9.38 -7.09 5.91
N PRO A 48 10.01 -7.04 7.10
CA PRO A 48 11.27 -7.73 7.36
C PRO A 48 11.12 -9.25 7.49
N VAL A 49 9.92 -9.74 7.80
CA VAL A 49 9.65 -11.17 8.04
C VAL A 49 9.39 -11.90 6.73
N CYS A 50 8.52 -11.35 5.89
CA CYS A 50 8.14 -11.99 4.63
C CYS A 50 8.77 -11.32 3.40
N GLY A 51 9.46 -10.20 3.56
CA GLY A 51 10.17 -9.50 2.48
C GLY A 51 9.27 -8.81 1.45
N ARG A 52 7.99 -8.56 1.75
CA ARG A 52 7.04 -7.93 0.80
C ARG A 52 6.71 -6.47 1.13
N VAL A 53 6.56 -5.65 0.09
CA VAL A 53 6.10 -4.25 0.20
C VAL A 53 4.66 -4.21 0.72
N THR A 54 4.46 -3.46 1.80
CA THR A 54 3.16 -3.28 2.44
C THR A 54 2.49 -1.98 1.96
N GLY A 55 1.18 -2.00 1.68
CA GLY A 55 0.45 -0.85 1.14
C GLY A 55 0.59 -0.71 -0.39
N GLY A 56 -0.25 -1.46 -1.13
CA GLY A 56 -0.24 -1.49 -2.58
C GLY A 56 -0.39 -0.11 -3.21
N THR A 57 0.54 0.23 -4.10
CA THR A 57 0.48 1.44 -4.92
C THR A 57 -0.84 1.46 -5.69
N ALA A 58 -1.59 2.56 -5.57
CA ALA A 58 -2.83 2.80 -6.30
C ALA A 58 -2.56 2.64 -7.80
N SER A 59 -2.83 1.44 -8.31
CA SER A 59 -2.56 1.08 -9.69
C SER A 59 -3.47 1.93 -10.56
N ARG A 60 -2.88 2.95 -11.20
CA ARG A 60 -3.53 3.81 -12.18
C ARG A 60 -4.21 2.90 -13.20
N VAL A 61 -5.55 2.86 -13.13
CA VAL A 61 -6.38 1.97 -13.92
C VAL A 61 -5.91 2.06 -15.39
N PRO A 62 -5.47 0.94 -16.00
CA PRO A 62 -4.89 0.96 -17.33
C PRO A 62 -5.86 1.63 -18.31
N TRP A 63 -5.36 2.48 -19.20
CA TRP A 63 -6.21 3.21 -20.16
C TRP A 63 -7.14 2.29 -20.96
N HIS A 64 -6.68 1.07 -21.26
CA HIS A 64 -7.46 0.00 -21.87
C HIS A 64 -8.71 -0.40 -21.07
N PHE A 65 -8.60 -0.51 -19.74
CA PHE A 65 -9.76 -0.83 -18.90
C PHE A 65 -10.83 0.27 -19.02
N ARG A 66 -10.41 1.53 -19.11
CA ARG A 66 -11.30 2.67 -19.36
C ARG A 66 -11.98 2.59 -20.73
N LEU A 67 -11.27 2.16 -21.76
CA LEU A 67 -11.88 1.95 -23.09
C LEU A 67 -12.89 0.81 -23.10
N LEU A 68 -12.56 -0.33 -22.48
CA LEU A 68 -13.47 -1.48 -22.43
C LEU A 68 -14.73 -1.14 -21.63
N ALA A 69 -14.59 -0.43 -20.51
CA ALA A 69 -15.72 0.06 -19.74
C ALA A 69 -16.62 0.99 -20.59
N GLY A 70 -16.02 1.94 -21.31
CA GLY A 70 -16.77 2.83 -22.22
C GLY A 70 -17.48 2.07 -23.35
N GLY A 71 -16.77 1.17 -24.04
CA GLY A 71 -17.33 0.36 -25.12
C GLY A 71 -18.48 -0.54 -24.64
N THR A 72 -18.35 -1.10 -23.43
CA THR A 72 -19.41 -1.91 -22.81
C THR A 72 -20.67 -1.10 -22.57
N VAL A 73 -20.56 0.12 -22.02
CA VAL A 73 -21.71 1.00 -21.79
C VAL A 73 -22.41 1.34 -23.10
N VAL A 74 -21.65 1.69 -24.15
CA VAL A 74 -22.19 1.98 -25.48
C VAL A 74 -22.91 0.76 -26.07
N TYR A 75 -22.30 -0.43 -25.99
CA TYR A 75 -22.90 -1.66 -26.51
C TYR A 75 -24.19 -2.02 -25.79
N LEU A 76 -24.21 -1.94 -24.46
CA LEU A 76 -25.40 -2.24 -23.67
C LEU A 76 -26.51 -1.25 -23.98
N GLY A 77 -26.21 0.04 -24.14
CA GLY A 77 -27.18 1.06 -24.56
C GLY A 77 -27.76 0.76 -25.95
N TYR A 78 -26.91 0.43 -26.92
CA TYR A 78 -27.35 0.05 -28.26
C TYR A 78 -28.23 -1.21 -28.26
N ARG A 79 -27.83 -2.22 -27.48
CA ARG A 79 -28.58 -3.47 -27.36
C ARG A 79 -29.92 -3.26 -26.67
N LEU A 80 -29.99 -2.37 -25.68
CA LEU A 80 -31.26 -1.98 -25.06
C LEU A 80 -32.17 -1.29 -26.07
N TYR A 81 -31.63 -0.36 -26.87
CA TYR A 81 -32.39 0.33 -27.91
C TYR A 81 -32.98 -0.65 -28.93
N GLN A 82 -32.17 -1.54 -29.49
CA GLN A 82 -32.66 -2.56 -30.43
C GLN A 82 -33.70 -3.49 -29.80
N GLY A 83 -33.48 -3.91 -28.56
CA GLY A 83 -34.42 -4.76 -27.84
C GLY A 83 -35.77 -4.08 -27.63
N VAL A 84 -35.76 -2.81 -27.19
CA VAL A 84 -36.96 -2.01 -26.96
C VAL A 84 -37.70 -1.73 -28.27
N GLU A 85 -36.98 -1.39 -29.33
CA GLU A 85 -37.57 -1.18 -30.66
C GLU A 85 -38.22 -2.45 -31.19
N TRP A 86 -37.53 -3.60 -31.11
CA TRP A 86 -38.09 -4.88 -31.52
C TRP A 86 -39.36 -5.22 -30.72
N VAL A 87 -39.33 -5.07 -29.39
CA VAL A 87 -40.50 -5.33 -28.54
C VAL A 87 -41.66 -4.39 -28.90
N ALA A 88 -41.39 -3.11 -29.13
CA ALA A 88 -42.42 -2.13 -29.48
C ALA A 88 -43.04 -2.38 -30.87
N HIS A 89 -42.29 -2.95 -31.81
CA HIS A 89 -42.77 -3.27 -33.15
C HIS A 89 -43.37 -4.68 -33.31
N HIS A 90 -43.04 -5.62 -32.41
CA HIS A 90 -43.40 -7.04 -32.56
C HIS A 90 -44.52 -7.50 -31.60
N ILE A 91 -44.95 -6.64 -30.69
CA ILE A 91 -46.22 -6.74 -29.94
C ILE A 91 -47.34 -6.12 -30.77
#